data_AF-A0A6B2L2L9-F1
#
_entry.id   AF-A0A6B2L2L9-F1
#
_cell.length_a   1.000
_cell.length_b   1.000
_cell.length_c   1.000
_cell.angle_alpha   90.00
_cell.angle_beta   90.00
_cell.angle_gamma   90.00
#
_symmetry.space_group_name_H-M   'P 1'
#
loop_
_entity.id
_entity.type
_entity.pdbx_description
1 polymer ?
#
loop_
_entity_poly.entity_id
_entity_poly.type
_entity_poly.pdbx_seq_one_letter_code
_entity_poly.pdbx_strand_id
1 'polypeptide(L)'
;MKPPLGVKPDDYFRFIPSFIGTLLPGGQLSWSTNCFTQNKATLDVNQANSTATLSIISTGKTSLLCDSGYLSAYVAGMSLDYFEEEGLHQIQFSGPWLEEEYYDIAHNGIRIFNFTEGITMTTESIFETVLLFFGGLVGANVPEWTAEDNLAFLKDHMNLVMPERPVNRIDIPKSEIKSGDLLGVIRLDGLDPMLSWGMGSRTGHTCIAMWDNNNQLFVAESTVNSAYWPTNGIQLTPWDTWMDQAQNASYNVLHIPLDPLVASKFNASAAWEFFSTVEGLPYGFHNLFTGWIDTPEDNYPPPLTSQLVQLLAPFAEWLLQKEIGIGQTYDFLTQGLNYRLGTKGLTLNQAYMEASKRGISFTELVTMPEQDSWTFVDSNGVVGPSMVCDVFVSSMWKVGGIFGDLKDSIQVTEFTDWDAYTLKIFDANYKRPAACVAADPDIPFCQILGKYRMNLPDYNTYTPFPNMRQKCPTLPPNYIKPPNC
;
A
#
# COMPACT_ATOMS: atom_id res chain seq x y z
N MET A 1 -24.32 12.89 -9.83
CA MET A 1 -24.17 14.27 -9.33
C MET A 1 -23.24 14.21 -8.13
N LYS A 2 -22.20 15.03 -8.11
CA LYS A 2 -21.27 15.14 -6.97
C LYS A 2 -22.04 15.69 -5.76
N PRO A 3 -21.86 15.13 -4.54
CA PRO A 3 -22.39 15.76 -3.33
C PRO A 3 -21.88 17.20 -3.22
N PRO A 4 -22.73 18.18 -2.86
CA PRO A 4 -22.37 19.59 -2.90
C PRO A 4 -21.48 19.97 -1.71
N LEU A 5 -20.15 19.80 -1.83
CA LEU A 5 -19.22 20.24 -0.77
C LEU A 5 -18.02 21.08 -1.23
N GLY A 6 -17.84 21.35 -2.53
CA GLY A 6 -16.81 22.30 -2.97
C GLY A 6 -15.39 21.82 -2.65
N VAL A 7 -15.03 20.69 -3.26
CA VAL A 7 -13.78 19.95 -3.08
C VAL A 7 -12.55 20.79 -3.39
N LYS A 8 -11.59 20.83 -2.46
CA LYS A 8 -10.22 21.27 -2.73
C LYS A 8 -9.30 20.05 -2.70
N PRO A 9 -8.46 19.85 -3.73
CA PRO A 9 -7.52 18.74 -3.80
C PRO A 9 -6.53 18.62 -2.62
N ASP A 10 -6.29 19.71 -1.89
CA ASP A 10 -5.35 19.76 -0.76
C ASP A 10 -5.94 19.16 0.54
N ASP A 11 -7.21 18.72 0.56
CA ASP A 11 -7.92 18.35 1.79
C ASP A 11 -7.89 16.85 2.13
N TYR A 12 -7.28 16.00 1.30
CA TYR A 12 -7.21 14.55 1.56
C TYR A 12 -6.22 14.20 2.68
N PHE A 13 -6.56 13.19 3.50
CA PHE A 13 -5.71 12.63 4.55
C PHE A 13 -5.19 13.60 5.64
N ARG A 14 -5.70 14.85 5.73
CA ARG A 14 -5.33 15.82 6.79
C ARG A 14 -5.78 15.40 8.18
N PHE A 15 -6.65 14.40 8.28
CA PHE A 15 -7.01 13.74 9.53
C PHE A 15 -5.94 12.77 10.05
N ILE A 16 -4.86 12.52 9.31
CA ILE A 16 -3.72 11.73 9.84
C ILE A 16 -2.92 12.63 10.80
N PRO A 17 -2.83 12.30 12.10
CA PRO A 17 -2.18 13.18 13.07
C PRO A 17 -0.65 13.06 13.00
N SER A 18 0.05 14.15 13.27
CA SER A 18 1.51 14.22 13.29
C SER A 18 2.06 13.67 14.61
N PHE A 19 3.12 12.86 14.54
CA PHE A 19 3.77 12.30 15.72
C PHE A 19 4.50 13.40 16.52
N ILE A 20 4.17 13.52 17.81
CA ILE A 20 4.81 14.46 18.74
C ILE A 20 5.96 13.81 19.49
N GLY A 21 5.75 12.58 19.96
CA GLY A 21 6.76 11.84 20.71
C GLY A 21 6.18 10.72 21.57
N THR A 22 7.09 10.01 22.21
CA THR A 22 6.79 8.91 23.12
C THR A 22 7.04 9.32 24.57
N LEU A 23 6.05 9.12 25.43
CA LEU A 23 6.14 9.43 26.86
C LEU A 23 6.28 8.14 27.66
N LEU A 24 7.48 7.91 28.20
CA LEU A 24 7.75 6.81 29.12
C LEU A 24 7.25 7.15 30.54
N PRO A 25 7.02 6.14 31.40
CA PRO A 25 6.64 6.38 32.80
C PRO A 25 7.65 7.29 33.52
N GLY A 26 7.15 8.37 34.14
CA GLY A 26 8.00 9.39 34.79
C GLY A 26 8.74 10.34 33.83
N GLY A 27 8.57 10.16 32.52
CA GLY A 27 9.11 11.04 31.50
C GLY A 27 8.35 12.36 31.36
N GLN A 28 8.93 13.28 30.60
CA GLN A 28 8.32 14.57 30.26
C GLN A 28 8.52 14.87 28.77
N LEU A 29 7.50 15.42 28.13
CA LEU A 29 7.56 15.94 26.77
C LEU A 29 7.08 17.40 26.73
N SER A 30 7.52 18.16 25.74
CA SER A 30 7.06 19.53 25.52
C SER A 30 7.01 19.84 24.03
N TRP A 31 5.95 20.52 23.60
CA TRP A 31 5.73 20.89 22.20
C TRP A 31 4.80 22.11 22.10
N SER A 32 4.64 22.64 20.90
CA SER A 32 3.68 23.69 20.57
C SER A 32 2.69 23.17 19.54
N THR A 33 1.45 23.69 19.57
CA THR A 33 0.44 23.46 18.54
C THR A 33 -0.04 24.79 17.96
N ASN A 34 -0.94 24.73 16.98
CA ASN A 34 -1.58 25.92 16.43
C ASN A 34 -2.43 26.68 17.47
N CYS A 35 -3.00 25.98 18.46
CA CYS A 35 -3.80 26.62 19.50
C CYS A 35 -3.01 26.98 20.77
N PHE A 36 -2.03 26.18 21.17
CA PHE A 36 -1.29 26.40 22.41
C PHE A 36 0.21 26.54 22.14
N THR A 37 0.77 27.69 22.50
CA THR A 37 2.20 27.98 22.31
C THR A 37 3.11 27.09 23.17
N GLN A 38 2.61 26.56 24.30
CA GLN A 38 3.36 25.63 25.14
C GLN A 38 2.45 24.55 25.73
N ASN A 39 2.80 23.30 25.42
CA ASN A 39 2.23 22.10 26.02
C ASN A 39 3.33 21.33 26.76
N LYS A 40 2.99 20.73 27.89
CA LYS A 40 3.88 19.85 28.66
C LYS A 40 3.14 18.59 29.06
N ALA A 41 3.68 17.42 28.74
CA ALA A 41 3.08 16.15 29.15
C ALA A 41 3.93 15.41 30.18
N THR A 42 3.25 14.70 31.08
CA THR A 42 3.83 13.72 32.02
C THR A 42 2.98 12.46 32.06
N LEU A 43 3.60 11.30 32.28
CA LEU A 43 2.92 10.02 32.40
C LEU A 43 3.14 9.41 33.77
N ASP A 44 2.04 9.20 34.50
CA ASP A 44 2.03 8.42 35.75
C ASP A 44 1.44 7.04 35.50
N VAL A 45 2.13 5.98 35.91
CA VAL A 45 1.67 4.60 35.73
C VAL A 45 1.62 3.91 37.08
N ASN A 46 0.42 3.47 37.46
CA ASN A 46 0.18 2.70 38.66
C ASN A 46 -0.10 1.24 38.28
N GLN A 47 0.90 0.39 38.48
CA GLN A 47 0.83 -1.05 38.17
C GLN A 47 -0.24 -1.77 39.01
N ALA A 48 -0.35 -1.43 40.31
CA ALA A 48 -1.24 -2.13 41.23
C ALA A 48 -2.72 -1.97 40.84
N ASN A 49 -3.06 -0.83 40.24
CA ASN A 49 -4.41 -0.53 39.79
C ASN A 49 -4.59 -0.72 38.27
N SER A 50 -3.52 -1.05 37.53
CA SER A 50 -3.51 -1.11 36.06
C SER A 50 -4.07 0.16 35.43
N THR A 51 -3.54 1.30 35.88
CA THR A 51 -3.95 2.64 35.41
C THR A 51 -2.75 3.44 34.95
N ALA A 52 -2.87 4.11 33.81
CA ALA A 52 -1.91 5.11 33.33
C ALA A 52 -2.63 6.44 33.12
N THR A 53 -2.09 7.51 33.72
CA THR A 53 -2.63 8.86 33.61
C THR A 53 -1.65 9.72 32.82
N LEU A 54 -2.03 10.06 31.59
CA LEU A 54 -1.36 11.06 30.78
C LEU A 54 -1.90 12.44 31.18
N SER A 55 -1.03 13.30 31.69
CA SER A 55 -1.37 14.67 32.06
C SER A 55 -0.72 15.64 31.09
N ILE A 56 -1.51 16.48 30.42
CA ILE A 56 -1.05 17.51 29.48
C ILE A 56 -1.44 18.88 30.03
N ILE A 57 -0.45 19.74 30.25
CA ILE A 57 -0.66 21.13 30.66
C ILE A 57 -0.49 22.02 29.44
N SER A 58 -1.56 22.70 29.04
CA SER A 58 -1.61 23.57 27.86
C SER A 58 -1.68 25.04 28.28
N THR A 59 -0.84 25.88 27.68
CA THR A 59 -0.73 27.31 28.00
C THR A 59 -0.43 28.16 26.76
N GLY A 60 -0.78 29.45 26.85
CA GLY A 60 -0.60 30.44 25.81
C GLY A 60 -1.52 30.17 24.62
N LYS A 61 -2.84 30.14 24.87
CA LYS A 61 -3.91 30.00 23.88
C LYS A 61 -3.83 31.14 22.86
N THR A 62 -3.78 30.80 21.58
CA THR A 62 -3.50 31.74 20.48
C THR A 62 -4.75 32.48 19.98
N SER A 63 -5.95 31.88 20.10
CA SER A 63 -7.21 32.51 19.74
C SER A 63 -8.40 31.93 20.53
N LEU A 64 -9.54 32.62 20.55
CA LEU A 64 -10.70 32.23 21.35
C LEU A 64 -11.32 30.88 20.93
N LEU A 65 -11.31 30.59 19.63
CA LEU A 65 -12.00 29.45 19.01
C LEU A 65 -11.04 28.39 18.47
N CYS A 66 -9.75 28.47 18.77
CA CYS A 66 -8.84 27.39 18.39
C CYS A 66 -9.03 26.18 19.32
N ASP A 67 -8.70 25.01 18.78
CA ASP A 67 -8.62 23.76 19.53
C ASP A 67 -7.31 23.02 19.16
N SER A 68 -6.97 22.00 19.94
CA SER A 68 -5.93 21.04 19.56
C SER A 68 -6.40 19.63 19.84
N GLY A 69 -6.54 18.84 18.77
CA GLY A 69 -6.81 17.42 18.85
C GLY A 69 -5.55 16.61 19.15
N TYR A 70 -5.69 15.58 19.96
CA TYR A 70 -4.64 14.63 20.31
C TYR A 70 -5.13 13.19 20.11
N LEU A 71 -4.31 12.38 19.47
CA LEU A 71 -4.42 10.92 19.55
C LEU A 71 -3.32 10.44 20.48
N SER A 72 -3.69 9.81 21.59
CA SER A 72 -2.75 9.23 22.54
C SER A 72 -2.99 7.73 22.64
N ALA A 73 -1.97 6.91 22.43
CA ALA A 73 -2.18 5.47 22.35
C ALA A 73 -0.98 4.62 22.78
N TYR A 74 -1.30 3.38 23.16
CA TYR A 74 -0.40 2.23 23.30
C TYR A 74 -0.94 1.07 22.46
N VAL A 75 -0.21 -0.05 22.38
CA VAL A 75 -0.53 -1.16 21.43
C VAL A 75 -1.95 -1.75 21.54
N ALA A 76 -2.66 -1.55 22.65
CA ALA A 76 -4.02 -2.07 22.83
C ALA A 76 -5.07 -1.02 23.23
N GLY A 77 -4.71 0.25 23.31
CA GLY A 77 -5.63 1.30 23.72
C GLY A 77 -5.30 2.65 23.12
N MET A 78 -6.35 3.37 22.72
CA MET A 78 -6.24 4.70 22.11
C MET A 78 -7.26 5.65 22.74
N SER A 79 -6.91 6.92 22.80
CA SER A 79 -7.78 8.01 23.21
C SER A 79 -7.67 9.16 22.22
N LEU A 80 -8.82 9.76 21.90
CA LEU A 80 -8.95 10.92 21.04
C LEU A 80 -9.52 12.06 21.87
N ASP A 81 -8.73 13.10 22.07
CA ASP A 81 -9.06 14.21 22.96
C ASP A 81 -8.89 15.55 22.25
N TYR A 82 -9.81 16.48 22.48
CA TYR A 82 -9.72 17.85 21.95
C TYR A 82 -9.65 18.83 23.10
N PHE A 83 -8.62 19.67 23.10
CA PHE A 83 -8.43 20.70 24.12
C PHE A 83 -8.78 22.07 23.55
N GLU A 84 -9.83 22.67 24.11
CA GLU A 84 -10.28 24.02 23.76
C GLU A 84 -9.73 25.07 24.76
N GLU A 85 -9.45 24.69 26.00
CA GLU A 85 -9.05 25.62 27.07
C GLU A 85 -7.64 25.36 27.61
N GLU A 86 -7.04 26.42 28.17
CA GLU A 86 -5.79 26.31 28.93
C GLU A 86 -6.01 25.54 30.23
N GLY A 87 -4.94 24.90 30.73
CA GLY A 87 -4.96 24.20 32.01
C GLY A 87 -4.46 22.77 31.92
N LEU A 88 -4.76 22.01 32.96
CA LEU A 88 -4.40 20.60 33.09
C LEU A 88 -5.50 19.73 32.48
N HIS A 89 -5.12 18.93 31.50
CA HIS A 89 -5.94 17.90 30.87
C HIS A 89 -5.41 16.53 31.26
N GLN A 90 -6.30 15.61 31.66
CA GLN A 90 -5.92 14.26 32.09
C GLN A 90 -6.64 13.21 31.28
N ILE A 91 -5.86 12.32 30.66
CA ILE A 91 -6.34 11.19 29.86
C ILE A 91 -6.00 9.93 30.64
N GLN A 92 -7.01 9.11 30.93
CA GLN A 92 -6.85 7.89 31.72
C GLN A 92 -6.98 6.65 30.84
N PHE A 93 -5.94 5.81 30.87
CA PHE A 93 -5.99 4.45 30.36
C PHE A 93 -6.15 3.50 31.54
N SER A 94 -7.18 2.65 31.51
CA SER A 94 -7.44 1.66 32.56
C SER A 94 -7.97 0.36 31.98
N GLY A 95 -7.71 -0.74 32.66
CA GLY A 95 -8.25 -2.06 32.33
C GLY A 95 -7.52 -3.15 33.11
N PRO A 96 -8.00 -4.40 33.11
CA PRO A 96 -7.08 -5.51 33.36
C PRO A 96 -6.15 -5.61 32.14
N TRP A 97 -4.93 -5.09 32.26
CA TRP A 97 -3.95 -5.17 31.18
C TRP A 97 -3.35 -6.57 31.07
N LEU A 98 -3.18 -7.05 29.83
CA LEU A 98 -2.37 -8.23 29.56
C LEU A 98 -0.87 -7.93 29.79
N GLU A 99 -0.05 -8.97 29.88
CA GLU A 99 1.40 -8.81 30.14
C GLU A 99 2.05 -7.94 29.06
N GLU A 100 1.75 -8.20 27.80
CA GLU A 100 2.30 -7.48 26.64
C GLU A 100 1.83 -6.02 26.56
N GLU A 101 0.62 -5.73 27.02
CA GLU A 101 0.07 -4.37 27.06
C GLU A 101 0.75 -3.54 28.15
N TYR A 102 0.91 -4.15 29.33
CA TYR A 102 1.64 -3.54 30.42
C TYR A 102 3.12 -3.35 30.05
N TYR A 103 3.73 -4.34 29.40
CA TYR A 103 5.11 -4.27 28.94
C TYR A 103 5.31 -3.10 27.96
N ASP A 104 4.40 -2.92 27.01
CA ASP A 104 4.43 -1.81 26.06
C ASP A 104 4.35 -0.45 26.76
N ILE A 105 3.40 -0.26 27.69
CA ILE A 105 3.30 0.99 28.47
C ILE A 105 4.60 1.25 29.26
N ALA A 106 5.19 0.21 29.85
CA ALA A 106 6.37 0.34 30.68
C ALA A 106 7.66 0.64 29.89
N HIS A 107 7.82 0.06 28.69
CA HIS A 107 9.08 0.11 27.93
C HIS A 107 9.01 0.97 26.67
N ASN A 108 7.84 1.05 26.04
CA ASN A 108 7.60 1.82 24.81
C ASN A 108 6.69 3.03 25.05
N GLY A 109 6.06 3.17 26.22
CA GLY A 109 5.32 4.36 26.64
C GLY A 109 4.04 4.64 25.83
N ILE A 110 3.45 5.80 26.13
CA ILE A 110 2.29 6.34 25.40
C ILE A 110 2.82 7.19 24.24
N ARG A 111 2.41 6.87 23.02
CA ARG A 111 2.72 7.66 21.82
C ARG A 111 1.66 8.74 21.67
N ILE A 112 2.10 9.97 21.50
CA ILE A 112 1.24 11.15 21.40
C ILE A 112 1.35 11.70 19.98
N PHE A 113 0.20 11.95 19.37
CA PHE A 113 0.07 12.57 18.07
C PHE A 113 -0.85 13.80 18.19
N ASN A 114 -0.61 14.80 17.37
CA ASN A 114 -1.44 16.00 17.30
C ASN A 114 -2.07 16.10 15.91
N PHE A 115 -3.38 16.34 15.88
CA PHE A 115 -4.05 16.74 14.65
C PHE A 115 -3.63 18.17 14.34
N THR A 116 -3.07 18.38 13.16
CA THR A 116 -2.59 19.70 12.73
C THR A 116 -3.72 20.71 12.56
N GLU A 117 -4.96 20.23 12.52
CA GLU A 117 -6.16 20.98 12.24
C GLU A 117 -7.20 20.82 13.33
N GLY A 118 -8.13 21.77 13.40
CA GLY A 118 -9.27 21.66 14.31
C GLY A 118 -10.26 20.57 13.89
N ILE A 119 -11.19 20.24 14.79
CA ILE A 119 -12.15 19.14 14.59
C ILE A 119 -13.00 19.27 13.31
N THR A 120 -13.36 20.50 12.93
CA THR A 120 -14.15 20.77 11.73
C THR A 120 -13.40 20.36 10.47
N MET A 121 -12.17 20.85 10.29
CA MET A 121 -11.37 20.54 9.10
C MET A 121 -10.98 19.06 9.08
N THR A 122 -10.75 18.45 10.25
CA THR A 122 -10.52 17.00 10.38
C THR A 122 -11.72 16.20 9.85
N THR A 123 -12.95 16.61 10.20
CA THR A 123 -14.18 15.95 9.74
C THR A 123 -14.42 16.14 8.25
N GLU A 124 -14.16 17.33 7.72
CA GLU A 124 -14.21 17.61 6.28
C GLU A 124 -13.21 16.74 5.52
N SER A 125 -11.96 16.66 5.99
CA SER A 125 -10.91 15.83 5.38
C SER A 125 -11.26 14.33 5.35
N ILE A 126 -11.87 13.80 6.42
CA ILE A 126 -12.36 12.42 6.45
C ILE A 126 -13.41 12.22 5.36
N PHE A 127 -14.39 13.11 5.28
CA PHE A 127 -15.47 13.00 4.30
C PHE A 127 -14.94 13.07 2.85
N GLU A 128 -14.04 14.01 2.57
CA GLU A 128 -13.43 14.15 1.25
C GLU A 128 -12.56 12.95 0.88
N THR A 129 -11.81 12.42 1.84
CA THR A 129 -11.04 11.19 1.63
C THR A 129 -11.96 10.02 1.33
N VAL A 130 -13.09 9.86 2.01
CA VAL A 130 -14.07 8.81 1.67
C VAL A 130 -14.62 8.99 0.25
N LEU A 131 -14.89 10.23 -0.19
CA LEU A 131 -15.34 10.50 -1.55
C LEU A 131 -14.30 10.14 -2.62
N LEU A 132 -13.00 10.24 -2.31
CA LEU A 132 -11.92 9.83 -3.20
C LEU A 132 -12.03 8.35 -3.60
N PHE A 133 -12.49 7.49 -2.67
CA PHE A 133 -12.67 6.05 -2.88
C PHE A 133 -14.06 5.65 -3.41
N PHE A 134 -14.96 6.62 -3.64
CA PHE A 134 -16.35 6.31 -3.98
C PHE A 134 -16.48 5.46 -5.25
N GLY A 135 -15.64 5.71 -6.27
CA GLY A 135 -15.61 4.90 -7.50
C GLY A 135 -15.14 3.47 -7.31
N GLY A 136 -14.40 3.18 -6.24
CA GLY A 136 -14.03 1.84 -5.79
C GLY A 136 -15.21 1.09 -5.18
N LEU A 137 -16.09 1.84 -4.51
CA LEU A 137 -17.21 1.30 -3.73
C LEU A 137 -18.50 1.12 -4.56
N VAL A 138 -18.64 1.80 -5.70
CA VAL A 138 -19.90 1.81 -6.46
C VAL A 138 -19.73 1.45 -7.93
N GLY A 139 -20.58 0.53 -8.39
CA GLY A 139 -20.75 0.19 -9.80
C GLY A 139 -19.50 -0.38 -10.48
N ALA A 140 -19.65 -0.74 -11.74
CA ALA A 140 -18.52 -1.21 -12.55
C ALA A 140 -17.64 -0.05 -13.04
N ASN A 141 -18.27 1.05 -13.48
CA ASN A 141 -17.56 2.19 -14.06
C ASN A 141 -17.21 3.24 -13.01
N VAL A 142 -16.04 3.86 -13.18
CA VAL A 142 -15.60 4.99 -12.36
C VAL A 142 -16.41 6.24 -12.75
N PRO A 143 -17.11 6.90 -11.80
CA PRO A 143 -17.76 8.17 -12.08
C PRO A 143 -16.75 9.24 -12.50
N GLU A 144 -17.11 10.08 -13.47
CA GLU A 144 -16.20 11.10 -14.03
C GLU A 144 -15.63 12.03 -12.95
N TRP A 145 -16.47 12.48 -12.01
CA TRP A 145 -16.02 13.32 -10.89
C TRP A 145 -15.05 12.60 -9.94
N THR A 146 -15.17 11.28 -9.76
CA THR A 146 -14.21 10.51 -8.96
C THR A 146 -12.88 10.46 -9.68
N ALA A 147 -12.90 10.20 -10.99
CA ALA A 147 -11.69 10.23 -11.80
C ALA A 147 -11.00 11.61 -11.78
N GLU A 148 -11.77 12.71 -11.84
CA GLU A 148 -11.25 14.08 -11.71
C GLU A 148 -10.58 14.32 -10.35
N ASP A 149 -11.23 13.93 -9.25
CA ASP A 149 -10.70 14.07 -7.89
C ASP A 149 -9.42 13.23 -7.71
N ASN A 150 -9.39 12.03 -8.29
CA ASN A 150 -8.22 11.15 -8.30
C ASN A 150 -7.05 11.71 -9.13
N LEU A 151 -7.32 12.32 -10.28
CA LEU A 151 -6.31 12.99 -11.09
C LEU A 151 -5.74 14.21 -10.37
N ALA A 152 -6.57 14.97 -9.66
CA ALA A 152 -6.12 16.08 -8.84
C ALA A 152 -5.24 15.58 -7.69
N PHE A 153 -5.68 14.54 -6.97
CA PHE A 153 -4.89 13.89 -5.92
C PHE A 153 -3.50 13.47 -6.42
N LEU A 154 -3.44 12.72 -7.53
CA LEU A 154 -2.19 12.24 -8.14
C LEU A 154 -1.29 13.41 -8.59
N LYS A 155 -1.88 14.49 -9.11
CA LYS A 155 -1.13 15.68 -9.50
C LYS A 155 -0.50 16.36 -8.30
N ASP A 156 -1.27 16.57 -7.23
CA ASP A 156 -0.84 17.37 -6.10
C ASP A 156 0.09 16.59 -5.15
N HIS A 157 -0.07 15.26 -5.05
CA HIS A 157 0.71 14.41 -4.16
C HIS A 157 1.90 13.72 -4.86
N MET A 158 1.89 13.59 -6.20
CA MET A 158 2.91 12.85 -6.95
C MET A 158 3.45 13.57 -8.19
N ASN A 159 3.02 14.81 -8.44
CA ASN A 159 3.31 15.51 -9.70
C ASN A 159 2.93 14.68 -10.95
N LEU A 160 1.92 13.81 -10.84
CA LEU A 160 1.45 12.97 -11.95
C LEU A 160 0.38 13.70 -12.75
N VAL A 161 0.59 13.83 -14.06
CA VAL A 161 -0.44 14.33 -14.98
C VAL A 161 -0.78 13.24 -15.99
N MET A 162 -2.04 12.83 -16.02
CA MET A 162 -2.57 11.87 -16.99
C MET A 162 -3.58 12.56 -17.91
N PRO A 163 -3.15 13.17 -19.04
CA PRO A 163 -4.04 13.89 -19.93
C PRO A 163 -5.01 12.94 -20.65
N GLU A 164 -6.17 13.43 -21.08
CA GLU A 164 -7.10 12.63 -21.87
C GLU A 164 -6.50 12.18 -23.21
N ARG A 165 -6.92 10.99 -23.64
CA ARG A 165 -6.51 10.36 -24.90
C ARG A 165 -7.60 10.52 -25.96
N PRO A 166 -7.23 10.53 -27.25
CA PRO A 166 -8.20 10.57 -28.34
C PRO A 166 -8.96 9.25 -28.52
N VAL A 167 -8.46 8.15 -27.97
CA VAL A 167 -9.06 6.81 -28.05
C VAL A 167 -8.97 6.12 -26.69
N ASN A 168 -10.01 5.34 -26.37
CA ASN A 168 -10.10 4.64 -25.07
C ASN A 168 -9.89 3.13 -25.19
N ARG A 169 -9.78 2.60 -26.43
CA ARG A 169 -9.54 1.19 -26.72
C ARG A 169 -8.73 1.05 -28.00
N ILE A 170 -7.72 0.19 -27.96
CA ILE A 170 -6.91 -0.22 -29.11
C ILE A 170 -6.80 -1.74 -29.07
N ASP A 171 -7.43 -2.41 -30.03
CA ASP A 171 -7.27 -3.85 -30.20
C ASP A 171 -5.96 -4.12 -30.98
N ILE A 172 -4.93 -4.57 -30.27
CA ILE A 172 -3.67 -5.00 -30.89
C ILE A 172 -3.79 -6.44 -31.43
N PRO A 173 -3.09 -6.79 -32.52
CA PRO A 173 -3.07 -8.18 -32.98
C PRO A 173 -2.51 -9.09 -31.88
N LYS A 174 -3.21 -10.17 -31.54
CA LYS A 174 -2.76 -11.10 -30.49
C LYS A 174 -1.36 -11.65 -30.75
N SER A 175 -0.95 -11.79 -32.01
CA SER A 175 0.40 -12.21 -32.40
C SER A 175 1.53 -11.28 -31.92
N GLU A 176 1.23 -10.04 -31.54
CA GLU A 176 2.17 -9.10 -30.94
C GLU A 176 2.35 -9.32 -29.42
N ILE A 177 1.48 -10.14 -28.81
CA ILE A 177 1.50 -10.46 -27.37
C ILE A 177 2.19 -11.80 -27.18
N LYS A 178 3.10 -11.88 -26.22
CA LYS A 178 3.83 -13.10 -25.87
C LYS A 178 3.57 -13.50 -24.42
N SER A 179 3.77 -14.77 -24.12
CA SER A 179 3.77 -15.23 -22.74
C SER A 179 4.87 -14.51 -21.97
N GLY A 180 4.53 -13.94 -20.82
CA GLY A 180 5.45 -13.15 -20.00
C GLY A 180 5.31 -11.64 -20.16
N ASP A 181 4.60 -11.14 -21.17
CA ASP A 181 4.37 -9.70 -21.33
C ASP A 181 3.60 -9.14 -20.13
N LEU A 182 3.99 -7.94 -19.69
CA LEU A 182 3.37 -7.22 -18.58
C LEU A 182 2.14 -6.45 -19.09
N LEU A 183 1.06 -6.52 -18.32
CA LEU A 183 -0.04 -5.56 -18.39
C LEU A 183 0.01 -4.67 -17.16
N GLY A 184 0.28 -3.38 -17.35
CA GLY A 184 0.25 -2.40 -16.26
C GLY A 184 -1.11 -1.71 -16.22
N VAL A 185 -1.75 -1.65 -15.05
CA VAL A 185 -3.11 -1.17 -14.88
C VAL A 185 -3.16 -0.02 -13.87
N ILE A 186 -3.98 0.99 -14.15
CA ILE A 186 -4.45 1.93 -13.13
C ILE A 186 -5.92 2.28 -13.35
N ARG A 187 -6.71 2.18 -12.28
CA ARG A 187 -8.11 2.60 -12.20
C ARG A 187 -8.20 3.84 -11.30
N LEU A 188 -8.89 4.90 -11.74
CA LEU A 188 -8.98 6.15 -10.97
C LEU A 188 -10.12 6.12 -9.95
N ASP A 189 -10.05 5.17 -9.00
CA ASP A 189 -11.15 4.83 -8.09
C ASP A 189 -10.89 5.07 -6.60
N GLY A 190 -9.73 5.65 -6.28
CA GLY A 190 -9.20 5.96 -4.96
C GLY A 190 -8.16 4.94 -4.51
N LEU A 191 -8.37 3.65 -4.79
CA LEU A 191 -7.47 2.58 -4.35
C LEU A 191 -6.18 2.58 -5.15
N ASP A 192 -6.23 2.40 -6.46
CA ASP A 192 -5.01 2.37 -7.27
C ASP A 192 -4.24 3.70 -7.19
N PRO A 193 -4.89 4.89 -7.12
CA PRO A 193 -4.17 6.14 -6.92
C PRO A 193 -3.51 6.26 -5.55
N MET A 194 -4.12 5.71 -4.50
CA MET A 194 -3.47 5.61 -3.18
C MET A 194 -2.29 4.64 -3.21
N LEU A 195 -2.40 3.49 -3.88
CA LEU A 195 -1.29 2.55 -4.06
C LEU A 195 -0.16 3.18 -4.88
N SER A 196 -0.50 3.87 -5.96
CA SER A 196 0.41 4.68 -6.77
C SER A 196 1.16 5.70 -5.90
N TRP A 197 0.46 6.40 -5.01
CA TRP A 197 1.06 7.36 -4.07
C TRP A 197 1.98 6.70 -3.04
N GLY A 198 1.56 5.60 -2.42
CA GLY A 198 2.35 4.89 -1.42
C GLY A 198 3.61 4.23 -2.00
N MET A 199 3.50 3.63 -3.19
CA MET A 199 4.59 2.88 -3.83
C MET A 199 5.47 3.75 -4.76
N GLY A 200 5.03 4.96 -5.10
CA GLY A 200 5.67 5.76 -6.15
C GLY A 200 5.50 5.19 -7.56
N SER A 201 4.54 4.27 -7.73
CA SER A 201 4.24 3.64 -9.01
C SER A 201 3.33 4.50 -9.87
N ARG A 202 3.25 4.22 -11.18
CA ARG A 202 2.25 4.80 -12.10
C ARG A 202 1.18 3.77 -12.52
N THR A 203 1.27 2.57 -11.98
CA THR A 203 0.25 1.52 -12.00
C THR A 203 -0.19 1.28 -10.55
N GLY A 204 -1.41 0.78 -10.35
CA GLY A 204 -1.84 0.24 -9.06
C GLY A 204 -2.21 -1.25 -9.11
N HIS A 205 -2.12 -1.86 -10.29
CA HIS A 205 -2.30 -3.29 -10.49
C HIS A 205 -1.48 -3.79 -11.69
N THR A 206 -1.03 -5.03 -11.64
CA THR A 206 -0.26 -5.67 -12.72
C THR A 206 -0.79 -7.06 -13.05
N CYS A 207 -0.70 -7.42 -14.33
CA CYS A 207 -1.08 -8.74 -14.82
C CYS A 207 -0.02 -9.27 -15.80
N ILE A 208 -0.08 -10.58 -16.09
CA ILE A 208 0.83 -11.23 -17.05
C ILE A 208 0.03 -11.91 -18.16
N ALA A 209 0.43 -11.68 -19.41
CA ALA A 209 -0.14 -12.37 -20.56
C ALA A 209 0.44 -13.78 -20.69
N MET A 210 -0.39 -14.78 -20.98
CA MET A 210 0.02 -16.19 -21.09
C MET A 210 -0.72 -16.90 -22.22
N TRP A 211 0.03 -17.47 -23.16
CA TRP A 211 -0.49 -18.42 -24.15
C TRP A 211 -0.49 -19.85 -23.60
N ASP A 212 -1.58 -20.58 -23.82
CA ASP A 212 -1.65 -22.01 -23.55
C ASP A 212 -1.19 -22.86 -24.75
N ASN A 213 -1.17 -24.18 -24.57
CA ASN A 213 -0.78 -25.14 -25.61
C ASN A 213 -1.80 -25.25 -26.77
N ASN A 214 -3.01 -24.69 -26.62
CA ASN A 214 -4.06 -24.67 -27.63
C ASN A 214 -4.06 -23.37 -28.46
N ASN A 215 -3.06 -22.51 -28.29
CA ASN A 215 -2.99 -21.17 -28.88
C ASN A 215 -4.16 -20.28 -28.44
N GLN A 216 -4.57 -20.38 -27.19
CA GLN A 216 -5.46 -19.43 -26.54
C GLN A 216 -4.65 -18.50 -25.64
N LEU A 217 -4.92 -17.20 -25.76
CA LEU A 217 -4.30 -16.15 -24.95
C LEU A 217 -5.14 -15.86 -23.72
N PHE A 218 -4.49 -15.78 -22.58
CA PHE A 218 -5.07 -15.46 -21.29
C PHE A 218 -4.33 -14.31 -20.62
N VAL A 219 -5.01 -13.69 -19.67
CA VAL A 219 -4.42 -12.81 -18.66
C VAL A 219 -4.48 -13.55 -17.32
N ALA A 220 -3.33 -13.70 -16.67
CA ALA A 220 -3.25 -14.18 -15.31
C ALA A 220 -2.95 -13.01 -14.36
N GLU A 221 -3.59 -12.99 -13.19
CA GLU A 221 -3.44 -11.93 -12.20
C GLU A 221 -3.77 -12.43 -10.79
N SER A 222 -3.30 -11.71 -9.78
CA SER A 222 -3.73 -11.85 -8.39
C SER A 222 -4.56 -10.63 -8.02
N THR A 223 -5.84 -10.79 -7.70
CA THR A 223 -6.73 -9.65 -7.39
C THR A 223 -7.85 -10.04 -6.45
N VAL A 224 -8.73 -9.11 -6.08
CA VAL A 224 -9.93 -9.37 -5.27
C VAL A 224 -11.19 -9.18 -6.08
N ASN A 225 -12.22 -9.98 -5.80
CA ASN A 225 -13.54 -9.66 -6.34
C ASN A 225 -14.07 -8.36 -5.70
N SER A 226 -14.85 -7.61 -6.46
CA SER A 226 -15.35 -6.30 -6.02
C SER A 226 -16.67 -5.96 -6.72
N ALA A 227 -17.13 -4.72 -6.54
CA ALA A 227 -18.27 -4.20 -7.28
C ALA A 227 -18.03 -4.12 -8.80
N TYR A 228 -16.76 -4.09 -9.23
CA TYR A 228 -16.35 -3.95 -10.63
C TYR A 228 -15.57 -5.16 -11.18
N TRP A 229 -15.00 -6.00 -10.31
CA TRP A 229 -14.23 -7.17 -10.73
C TRP A 229 -14.90 -8.48 -10.31
N PRO A 230 -15.15 -9.42 -11.25
CA PRO A 230 -16.06 -10.54 -10.99
C PRO A 230 -15.41 -11.75 -10.32
N THR A 231 -14.08 -11.83 -10.28
CA THR A 231 -13.36 -13.05 -9.89
C THR A 231 -12.31 -12.70 -8.83
N ASN A 232 -12.09 -13.61 -7.88
CA ASN A 232 -11.28 -13.40 -6.68
C ASN A 232 -10.03 -14.27 -6.70
N GLY A 233 -8.94 -13.76 -6.12
CA GLY A 233 -7.69 -14.47 -5.92
C GLY A 233 -6.82 -14.51 -7.17
N ILE A 234 -5.92 -15.49 -7.19
CA ILE A 234 -5.08 -15.78 -8.36
C ILE A 234 -5.90 -16.51 -9.40
N GLN A 235 -5.99 -15.91 -10.59
CA GLN A 235 -6.98 -16.30 -11.59
C GLN A 235 -6.45 -16.20 -13.00
N LEU A 236 -7.19 -16.83 -13.92
CA LEU A 236 -6.91 -16.85 -15.34
C LEU A 236 -8.16 -16.48 -16.15
N THR A 237 -8.07 -15.44 -16.97
CA THR A 237 -9.19 -14.97 -17.79
C THR A 237 -8.80 -14.96 -19.27
N PRO A 238 -9.60 -15.54 -20.19
CA PRO A 238 -9.35 -15.43 -21.63
C PRO A 238 -9.22 -13.96 -22.06
N TRP A 239 -8.26 -13.66 -22.92
CA TRP A 239 -7.91 -12.27 -23.30
C TRP A 239 -9.10 -11.40 -23.67
N ASP A 240 -9.98 -11.88 -24.57
CA ASP A 240 -11.11 -11.08 -25.04
C ASP A 240 -12.10 -10.80 -23.89
N THR A 241 -12.34 -11.80 -23.04
CA THR A 241 -13.16 -11.65 -21.84
C THR A 241 -12.53 -10.66 -20.86
N TRP A 242 -11.22 -10.75 -20.63
CA TRP A 242 -10.50 -9.85 -19.73
C TRP A 242 -10.51 -8.41 -20.26
N MET A 243 -10.31 -8.20 -21.56
CA MET A 243 -10.36 -6.87 -22.18
C MET A 243 -11.74 -6.21 -22.02
N ASP A 244 -12.81 -6.98 -22.20
CA ASP A 244 -14.17 -6.46 -21.99
C ASP A 244 -14.47 -6.17 -20.51
N GLN A 245 -13.98 -7.02 -19.59
CA GLN A 245 -14.06 -6.78 -18.14
C GLN A 245 -13.27 -5.53 -17.73
N ALA A 246 -12.01 -5.40 -18.16
CA ALA A 246 -11.14 -4.26 -17.90
C ALA A 246 -11.73 -2.96 -18.44
N GLN A 247 -12.29 -2.98 -19.65
CA GLN A 247 -12.97 -1.82 -20.22
C GLN A 247 -14.20 -1.43 -19.38
N ASN A 248 -15.01 -2.40 -18.98
CA ASN A 248 -16.20 -2.16 -18.13
C ASN A 248 -15.82 -1.72 -16.71
N ALA A 249 -14.65 -2.08 -16.21
CA ALA A 249 -14.09 -1.61 -14.95
C ALA A 249 -13.45 -0.22 -15.04
N SER A 250 -13.46 0.41 -16.23
CA SER A 250 -12.80 1.70 -16.50
C SER A 250 -11.29 1.69 -16.27
N TYR A 251 -10.63 0.56 -16.53
CA TYR A 251 -9.16 0.45 -16.41
C TYR A 251 -8.45 1.27 -17.48
N ASN A 252 -7.32 1.87 -17.11
CA ASN A 252 -6.28 2.30 -18.04
C ASN A 252 -5.22 1.20 -18.07
N VAL A 253 -4.91 0.67 -19.26
CA VAL A 253 -4.08 -0.54 -19.40
C VAL A 253 -2.96 -0.32 -20.40
N LEU A 254 -1.74 -0.59 -19.98
CA LEU A 254 -0.53 -0.66 -20.80
C LEU A 254 -0.22 -2.11 -21.15
N HIS A 255 0.06 -2.39 -22.42
CA HIS A 255 0.76 -3.61 -22.86
C HIS A 255 2.24 -3.30 -23.03
N ILE A 256 3.07 -4.04 -22.29
CA ILE A 256 4.50 -3.83 -22.19
C ILE A 256 5.21 -5.16 -22.54
N PRO A 257 5.74 -5.27 -23.76
CA PRO A 257 6.31 -6.52 -24.22
C PRO A 257 7.70 -6.78 -23.66
N LEU A 258 7.99 -8.05 -23.34
CA LEU A 258 9.34 -8.49 -23.01
C LEU A 258 10.30 -8.27 -24.19
N ASP A 259 11.56 -7.97 -23.89
CA ASP A 259 12.62 -7.95 -24.90
C ASP A 259 12.64 -9.31 -25.62
N PRO A 260 12.77 -9.37 -26.96
CA PRO A 260 12.73 -10.63 -27.69
C PRO A 260 13.71 -11.70 -27.19
N LEU A 261 14.89 -11.31 -26.69
CA LEU A 261 15.86 -12.24 -26.11
C LEU A 261 15.43 -12.72 -24.73
N VAL A 262 14.82 -11.85 -23.91
CA VAL A 262 14.25 -12.24 -22.62
C VAL A 262 13.05 -13.17 -22.82
N ALA A 263 12.13 -12.80 -23.71
CA ALA A 263 10.98 -13.62 -24.08
C ALA A 263 11.40 -15.02 -24.58
N SER A 264 12.50 -15.12 -25.33
CA SER A 264 13.02 -16.42 -25.80
C SER A 264 13.55 -17.32 -24.69
N LYS A 265 13.92 -16.74 -23.53
CA LYS A 265 14.39 -17.46 -22.34
C LYS A 265 13.26 -17.76 -21.36
N PHE A 266 12.12 -17.07 -21.46
CA PHE A 266 10.99 -17.27 -20.60
C PHE A 266 10.39 -18.67 -20.80
N ASN A 267 10.52 -19.51 -19.78
CA ASN A 267 9.96 -20.85 -19.76
C ASN A 267 8.47 -20.80 -19.40
N ALA A 268 7.63 -20.63 -20.42
CA ALA A 268 6.17 -20.59 -20.26
C ALA A 268 5.60 -21.86 -19.63
N SER A 269 6.19 -23.03 -19.88
CA SER A 269 5.73 -24.29 -19.26
C SER A 269 5.97 -24.31 -17.75
N ALA A 270 7.12 -23.85 -17.28
CA ALA A 270 7.42 -23.73 -15.85
C ALA A 270 6.51 -22.67 -15.18
N ALA A 271 6.22 -21.56 -15.87
CA ALA A 271 5.28 -20.56 -15.39
C ALA A 271 3.85 -21.13 -15.27
N TRP A 272 3.39 -21.92 -16.23
CA TRP A 272 2.10 -22.63 -16.14
C TRP A 272 2.06 -23.67 -15.02
N GLU A 273 3.14 -24.43 -14.83
CA GLU A 273 3.26 -25.38 -13.72
C GLU A 273 3.15 -24.66 -12.38
N PHE A 274 3.88 -23.56 -12.21
CA PHE A 274 3.77 -22.72 -11.01
C PHE A 274 2.37 -22.13 -10.85
N PHE A 275 1.78 -21.57 -11.90
CA PHE A 275 0.41 -21.04 -11.83
C PHE A 275 -0.57 -22.08 -11.28
N SER A 276 -0.48 -23.34 -11.73
CA SER A 276 -1.36 -24.41 -11.27
C SER A 276 -1.24 -24.74 -9.78
N THR A 277 -0.13 -24.37 -9.12
CA THR A 277 0.04 -24.56 -7.67
C THR A 277 -0.49 -23.40 -6.84
N VAL A 278 -0.72 -22.24 -7.46
CA VAL A 278 -1.13 -21.01 -6.78
C VAL A 278 -2.50 -20.49 -7.22
N GLU A 279 -3.08 -21.05 -8.28
CA GLU A 279 -4.43 -20.73 -8.74
C GLU A 279 -5.45 -20.86 -7.61
N GLY A 280 -6.29 -19.85 -7.45
CA GLY A 280 -7.32 -19.78 -6.42
C GLY A 280 -6.84 -19.33 -5.04
N LEU A 281 -5.53 -19.12 -4.83
CA LEU A 281 -5.05 -18.52 -3.58
C LEU A 281 -5.56 -17.07 -3.42
N PRO A 282 -5.79 -16.60 -2.17
CA PRO A 282 -6.18 -15.23 -1.90
C PRO A 282 -5.17 -14.20 -2.39
N TYR A 283 -5.66 -12.96 -2.55
CA TYR A 283 -4.81 -11.80 -2.77
C TYR A 283 -3.80 -11.59 -1.63
N GLY A 284 -2.60 -11.13 -1.98
CA GLY A 284 -1.45 -11.10 -1.09
C GLY A 284 -1.41 -9.98 -0.04
N PHE A 285 -2.43 -9.84 0.81
CA PHE A 285 -2.48 -8.75 1.79
C PHE A 285 -1.32 -8.69 2.79
N HIS A 286 -0.60 -9.80 3.02
CA HIS A 286 0.60 -9.83 3.87
C HIS A 286 1.73 -8.99 3.24
N ASN A 287 1.97 -9.16 1.94
CA ASN A 287 2.98 -8.40 1.19
C ASN A 287 2.55 -6.97 0.92
N LEU A 288 1.25 -6.72 0.68
CA LEU A 288 0.76 -5.38 0.38
C LEU A 288 1.16 -4.36 1.45
N PHE A 289 1.18 -4.78 2.72
CA PHE A 289 1.50 -3.87 3.82
C PHE A 289 3.00 -3.67 4.01
N THR A 290 3.81 -4.70 3.77
CA THR A 290 5.26 -4.67 4.10
C THR A 290 6.15 -4.40 2.90
N GLY A 291 5.74 -4.78 1.68
CA GLY A 291 6.57 -4.72 0.47
C GLY A 291 6.89 -3.31 -0.05
N TRP A 292 6.37 -2.25 0.56
CA TRP A 292 6.74 -0.86 0.25
C TRP A 292 7.51 -0.18 1.41
N ILE A 293 7.78 -0.91 2.50
CA ILE A 293 8.42 -0.43 3.73
C ILE A 293 9.81 -1.04 3.87
N ASP A 294 10.77 -0.51 3.11
CA ASP A 294 12.14 -1.03 3.10
C ASP A 294 13.08 -0.33 4.09
N THR A 295 12.72 0.87 4.53
CA THR A 295 13.52 1.72 5.40
C THR A 295 12.70 2.17 6.62
N PRO A 296 13.37 2.47 7.75
CA PRO A 296 12.62 2.70 8.97
C PRO A 296 11.79 4.00 8.95
N GLU A 297 12.21 5.03 8.23
CA GLU A 297 11.51 6.32 8.18
C GLU A 297 11.12 6.76 6.77
N ASP A 298 11.94 6.45 5.76
CA ASP A 298 11.88 7.07 4.43
C ASP A 298 10.98 6.31 3.45
N ASN A 299 9.92 5.66 3.94
CA ASN A 299 8.89 5.02 3.13
C ASN A 299 7.48 5.52 3.40
N TYR A 300 7.21 6.22 4.52
CA TYR A 300 5.87 6.64 4.90
C TYR A 300 5.53 8.03 4.33
N PRO A 301 4.50 8.17 3.47
CA PRO A 301 4.04 9.47 3.03
C PRO A 301 3.66 10.37 4.23
N PRO A 302 4.26 11.56 4.38
CA PRO A 302 3.93 12.46 5.49
C PRO A 302 2.42 12.79 5.52
N PRO A 303 1.79 12.89 6.71
CA PRO A 303 2.37 12.80 8.06
C PRO A 303 2.35 11.38 8.66
N LEU A 304 2.14 10.33 7.87
CA LEU A 304 2.16 8.95 8.35
C LEU A 304 3.54 8.61 8.93
N THR A 305 3.56 7.88 10.04
CA THR A 305 4.78 7.45 10.71
C THR A 305 4.68 5.98 11.11
N SER A 306 5.81 5.30 11.26
CA SER A 306 5.86 3.91 11.72
C SER A 306 5.17 3.71 13.07
N GLN A 307 5.23 4.69 13.98
CA GLN A 307 4.54 4.65 15.27
C GLN A 307 3.02 4.63 15.12
N LEU A 308 2.48 5.43 14.19
CA LEU A 308 1.05 5.44 13.91
C LEU A 308 0.63 4.12 13.26
N VAL A 309 1.43 3.63 12.32
CA VAL A 309 1.21 2.34 11.64
C VAL A 309 1.19 1.19 12.66
N GLN A 310 2.14 1.15 13.60
CA GLN A 310 2.18 0.14 14.67
C GLN A 310 0.89 0.12 15.49
N LEU A 311 0.36 1.30 15.82
CA LEU A 311 -0.83 1.48 16.65
C LEU A 311 -2.13 1.17 15.92
N LEU A 312 -2.19 1.50 14.63
CA LEU A 312 -3.38 1.28 13.81
C LEU A 312 -3.42 -0.13 13.23
N ALA A 313 -2.29 -0.83 13.10
CA ALA A 313 -2.22 -2.19 12.58
C ALA A 313 -3.20 -3.17 13.26
N PRO A 314 -3.27 -3.28 14.60
CA PRO A 314 -4.26 -4.14 15.27
C PRO A 314 -5.71 -3.77 14.94
N PHE A 315 -6.00 -2.47 14.86
CA PHE A 315 -7.33 -1.96 14.53
C PHE A 315 -7.69 -2.22 13.06
N ALA A 316 -6.75 -2.01 12.14
CA ALA A 316 -6.91 -2.30 10.72
C ALA A 316 -7.15 -3.80 10.50
N GLU A 317 -6.39 -4.65 11.19
CA GLU A 317 -6.57 -6.11 11.16
C GLU A 317 -7.95 -6.53 11.66
N TRP A 318 -8.38 -5.98 12.79
CA TRP A 318 -9.73 -6.20 13.30
C TRP A 318 -10.83 -5.72 12.31
N LEU A 319 -10.70 -4.52 11.75
CA LEU A 319 -11.68 -3.92 10.85
C LEU A 319 -11.81 -4.71 9.54
N LEU A 320 -10.69 -5.08 8.93
CA LEU A 320 -10.65 -5.86 7.68
C LEU A 320 -11.25 -7.26 7.89
N GLN A 321 -10.97 -7.89 9.03
CA GLN A 321 -11.53 -9.21 9.36
C GLN A 321 -13.02 -9.18 9.70
N LYS A 322 -13.49 -8.19 10.46
CA LYS A 322 -14.85 -8.20 11.04
C LYS A 322 -15.90 -7.50 10.19
N GLU A 323 -15.56 -6.37 9.58
CA GLU A 323 -16.57 -5.47 9.00
C GLU A 323 -16.56 -5.47 7.47
N ILE A 324 -15.37 -5.53 6.85
CA ILE A 324 -15.24 -5.39 5.38
C ILE A 324 -15.41 -6.75 4.67
N GLY A 325 -15.42 -7.87 5.41
CA GLY A 325 -15.72 -9.18 4.84
C GLY A 325 -14.71 -9.62 3.77
N ILE A 326 -13.49 -9.06 3.79
CA ILE A 326 -12.32 -9.60 3.06
C ILE A 326 -11.89 -10.84 3.84
N GLY A 327 -12.78 -11.83 3.86
CA GLY A 327 -12.87 -12.91 4.83
C GLY A 327 -11.77 -13.96 4.72
N GLN A 328 -10.58 -13.59 4.25
CA GLN A 328 -9.39 -14.42 4.12
C GLN A 328 -8.14 -13.79 4.75
N THR A 329 -8.21 -12.55 5.27
CA THR A 329 -7.08 -11.82 5.88
C THR A 329 -6.93 -12.07 7.38
N TYR A 330 -6.91 -13.35 7.80
CA TYR A 330 -6.55 -13.70 9.16
C TYR A 330 -5.06 -13.42 9.38
N ASP A 331 -4.72 -12.67 10.43
CA ASP A 331 -3.34 -12.48 10.88
C ASP A 331 -2.37 -11.90 9.82
N PHE A 332 -2.84 -10.98 8.96
CA PHE A 332 -2.06 -10.54 7.80
C PHE A 332 -0.75 -9.85 8.16
N LEU A 333 -0.67 -9.17 9.32
CA LEU A 333 0.59 -8.67 9.86
C LEU A 333 1.21 -9.68 10.82
N THR A 334 0.38 -10.26 11.69
CA THR A 334 0.83 -11.14 12.78
C THR A 334 1.67 -12.32 12.28
N GLN A 335 1.30 -12.99 11.18
CA GLN A 335 2.09 -14.10 10.62
C GLN A 335 3.45 -13.62 10.09
N GLY A 336 3.47 -12.50 9.36
CA GLY A 336 4.70 -11.92 8.80
C GLY A 336 5.69 -11.50 9.88
N LEU A 337 5.21 -10.95 10.99
CA LEU A 337 6.06 -10.59 12.13
C LEU A 337 6.61 -11.82 12.85
N ASN A 338 5.81 -12.89 12.99
CA ASN A 338 6.28 -14.15 13.55
C ASN A 338 7.41 -14.76 12.70
N TYR A 339 7.31 -14.72 11.37
CA TYR A 339 8.38 -15.17 10.49
C TYR A 339 9.68 -14.38 10.69
N ARG A 340 9.58 -13.04 10.72
CA ARG A 340 10.73 -12.13 10.95
C ARG A 340 11.39 -12.36 12.32
N LEU A 341 10.61 -12.68 13.34
CA LEU A 341 11.11 -13.03 14.67
C LEU A 341 11.54 -14.50 14.80
N GLY A 342 11.29 -15.36 13.80
CA GLY A 342 11.50 -16.80 13.94
C GLY A 342 10.63 -17.44 15.04
N THR A 343 9.48 -16.85 15.35
CA THR A 343 8.50 -17.34 16.33
C THR A 343 7.30 -17.98 15.64
N LYS A 344 6.40 -18.61 16.40
CA LYS A 344 5.15 -19.19 15.89
C LYS A 344 4.03 -18.97 16.89
N GLY A 345 2.87 -18.55 16.41
CA GLY A 345 1.63 -18.46 17.19
C GLY A 345 1.59 -17.34 18.22
N LEU A 346 2.49 -16.35 18.14
CA LEU A 346 2.34 -15.12 18.91
C LEU A 346 1.23 -14.26 18.32
N THR A 347 0.42 -13.64 19.17
CA THR A 347 -0.47 -12.54 18.76
C THR A 347 0.35 -11.32 18.33
N LEU A 348 -0.29 -10.35 17.67
CA LEU A 348 0.37 -9.11 17.24
C LEU A 348 1.08 -8.38 18.41
N ASN A 349 0.39 -8.20 19.54
CA ASN A 349 0.96 -7.53 20.71
C ASN A 349 2.07 -8.36 21.38
N GLN A 350 1.96 -9.68 21.38
CA GLN A 350 3.02 -10.57 21.86
C GLN A 350 4.26 -10.51 20.96
N ALA A 351 4.07 -10.41 19.64
CA ALA A 351 5.17 -10.21 18.68
C ALA A 351 5.87 -8.86 18.91
N TYR A 352 5.11 -7.78 19.16
CA TYR A 352 5.68 -6.48 19.52
C TYR A 352 6.49 -6.54 20.82
N MET A 353 5.96 -7.20 21.85
CA MET A 353 6.68 -7.41 23.11
C MET A 353 7.95 -8.23 22.90
N GLU A 354 7.90 -9.32 22.13
CA GLU A 354 9.05 -10.18 21.86
C GLU A 354 10.14 -9.44 21.06
N ALA A 355 9.75 -8.63 20.08
CA ALA A 355 10.68 -7.76 19.35
C ALA A 355 11.39 -6.79 20.31
N SER A 356 10.62 -6.11 21.17
CA SER A 356 11.15 -5.18 22.15
C SER A 356 12.09 -5.87 23.16
N LYS A 357 11.75 -7.08 23.64
CA LYS A 357 12.63 -7.91 24.49
C LYS A 357 13.97 -8.24 23.82
N ARG A 358 14.00 -8.31 22.48
CA ARG A 358 15.22 -8.54 21.68
C ARG A 358 15.94 -7.25 21.27
N GLY A 359 15.44 -6.09 21.71
CA GLY A 359 15.99 -4.79 21.31
C GLY A 359 15.74 -4.44 19.84
N ILE A 360 14.71 -5.03 19.22
CA ILE A 360 14.28 -4.75 17.84
C ILE A 360 13.06 -3.84 17.92
N SER A 361 13.15 -2.65 17.34
CA SER A 361 11.99 -1.75 17.23
C SER A 361 10.96 -2.31 16.24
N PHE A 362 9.70 -1.88 16.34
CA PHE A 362 8.67 -2.25 15.35
C PHE A 362 9.11 -1.92 13.93
N THR A 363 9.72 -0.76 13.77
CA THR A 363 10.18 -0.24 12.50
C THR A 363 11.32 -1.07 11.90
N GLU A 364 12.31 -1.47 12.71
CA GLU A 364 13.33 -2.42 12.28
C GLU A 364 12.74 -3.80 11.96
N LEU A 365 11.69 -4.20 12.67
CA LEU A 365 11.06 -5.48 12.43
C LEU A 365 10.35 -5.50 11.08
N VAL A 366 9.49 -4.53 10.77
CA VAL A 366 8.73 -4.51 9.51
C VAL A 366 9.58 -4.29 8.27
N THR A 367 10.77 -3.70 8.42
CA THR A 367 11.76 -3.50 7.33
C THR A 367 12.66 -4.72 7.10
N MET A 368 12.49 -5.80 7.88
CA MET A 368 13.17 -7.07 7.57
C MET A 368 12.55 -7.65 6.30
N PRO A 369 13.36 -7.97 5.27
CA PRO A 369 12.83 -8.44 4.00
C PRO A 369 12.01 -9.71 4.12
N GLU A 370 10.81 -9.66 3.56
CA GLU A 370 10.00 -10.84 3.34
C GLU A 370 10.73 -11.79 2.38
N GLN A 371 10.55 -13.10 2.59
CA GLN A 371 11.19 -14.11 1.77
C GLN A 371 10.12 -14.79 0.90
N ASP A 372 10.41 -14.97 -0.39
CA ASP A 372 9.52 -15.65 -1.34
C ASP A 372 9.14 -17.08 -0.90
N SER A 373 9.96 -17.69 -0.05
CA SER A 373 9.73 -19.02 0.53
C SER A 373 8.68 -19.07 1.64
N TRP A 374 8.25 -17.92 2.17
CA TRP A 374 7.28 -17.88 3.26
C TRP A 374 5.88 -18.21 2.75
N THR A 375 5.16 -18.99 3.55
CA THR A 375 3.78 -19.38 3.27
C THR A 375 2.89 -18.97 4.42
N PHE A 376 1.72 -18.46 4.10
CA PHE A 376 0.75 -17.96 5.05
C PHE A 376 -0.47 -18.86 5.07
N VAL A 377 -1.14 -18.88 6.21
CA VAL A 377 -2.39 -19.60 6.40
C VAL A 377 -3.52 -18.58 6.37
N ASP A 378 -4.46 -18.74 5.44
CA ASP A 378 -5.64 -17.87 5.38
C ASP A 378 -6.68 -18.26 6.46
N SER A 379 -7.77 -17.49 6.55
CA SER A 379 -8.86 -17.76 7.49
C SER A 379 -9.55 -19.12 7.30
N ASN A 380 -9.43 -19.73 6.12
CA ASN A 380 -10.02 -21.02 5.76
C ASN A 380 -9.03 -22.18 5.93
N GLY A 381 -7.82 -21.91 6.41
CA GLY A 381 -6.75 -22.90 6.57
C GLY A 381 -6.01 -23.25 5.28
N VAL A 382 -6.22 -22.50 4.19
CA VAL A 382 -5.47 -22.64 2.96
C VAL A 382 -4.06 -22.12 3.19
N VAL A 383 -3.06 -22.94 2.84
CA VAL A 383 -1.64 -22.60 3.01
C VAL A 383 -1.03 -22.30 1.64
N GLY A 384 -0.41 -21.14 1.48
CA GLY A 384 0.25 -20.77 0.23
C GLY A 384 1.11 -19.52 0.37
N PRO A 385 1.90 -19.18 -0.66
CA PRO A 385 2.57 -17.88 -0.72
C PRO A 385 1.53 -16.76 -0.70
N SER A 386 1.88 -15.62 -0.09
CA SER A 386 1.10 -14.40 -0.25
C SER A 386 1.67 -13.66 -1.46
N MET A 387 0.82 -13.27 -2.40
CA MET A 387 1.26 -12.63 -3.64
C MET A 387 0.26 -11.55 -4.04
N VAL A 388 0.66 -10.29 -3.87
CA VAL A 388 0.00 -9.18 -4.56
C VAL A 388 0.25 -9.27 -6.06
N CYS A 389 -0.39 -8.40 -6.83
CA CYS A 389 -0.36 -8.44 -8.29
C CYS A 389 1.07 -8.49 -8.86
N ASP A 390 1.95 -7.59 -8.44
CA ASP A 390 3.32 -7.52 -8.94
C ASP A 390 4.19 -8.69 -8.44
N VAL A 391 4.01 -9.13 -7.19
CA VAL A 391 4.70 -10.30 -6.64
C VAL A 391 4.31 -11.55 -7.41
N PHE A 392 3.04 -11.70 -7.78
CA PHE A 392 2.58 -12.83 -8.60
C PHE A 392 3.20 -12.78 -10.00
N VAL A 393 3.15 -11.64 -10.69
CA VAL A 393 3.77 -11.47 -12.02
C VAL A 393 5.28 -11.71 -11.96
N SER A 394 5.96 -11.16 -10.96
CA SER A 394 7.40 -11.31 -10.75
C SER A 394 7.78 -12.73 -10.37
N SER A 395 6.92 -13.44 -9.62
CA SER A 395 7.08 -14.87 -9.32
C SER A 395 6.98 -15.70 -10.59
N MET A 396 6.01 -15.42 -11.48
CA MET A 396 5.89 -16.05 -12.79
C MET A 396 7.15 -15.83 -13.65
N TRP A 397 7.71 -14.61 -13.67
CA TRP A 397 8.99 -14.33 -14.33
C TRP A 397 10.16 -15.07 -13.71
N LYS A 398 10.19 -15.15 -12.38
CA LYS A 398 11.25 -15.82 -11.62
C LYS A 398 11.29 -17.32 -11.85
N VAL A 399 10.15 -18.01 -11.79
CA VAL A 399 10.04 -19.44 -12.12
C VAL A 399 10.22 -19.68 -13.63
N GLY A 400 9.80 -18.72 -14.46
CA GLY A 400 10.04 -18.71 -15.91
C GLY A 400 11.51 -18.46 -16.29
N GLY A 401 12.39 -18.18 -15.33
CA GLY A 401 13.84 -18.12 -15.54
C GLY A 401 14.40 -16.76 -15.98
N ILE A 402 13.60 -15.68 -15.95
CA ILE A 402 14.04 -14.33 -16.38
C ILE A 402 15.23 -13.82 -15.55
N PHE A 403 15.24 -14.10 -14.24
CA PHE A 403 16.33 -13.65 -13.35
C PHE A 403 17.59 -14.52 -13.42
N GLY A 404 17.58 -15.66 -14.11
CA GLY A 404 18.75 -16.53 -14.25
C GLY A 404 19.43 -16.84 -12.91
N ASP A 405 20.74 -16.58 -12.83
CA ASP A 405 21.56 -16.82 -11.65
C ASP A 405 21.18 -15.93 -10.44
N LEU A 406 20.43 -14.85 -10.66
CA LEU A 406 19.96 -13.96 -9.59
C LEU A 406 18.73 -14.49 -8.87
N LYS A 407 18.11 -15.58 -9.35
CA LYS A 407 16.89 -16.16 -8.81
C LYS A 407 16.92 -16.26 -7.28
N ASP A 408 17.97 -16.83 -6.71
CA ASP A 408 18.03 -17.08 -5.26
C ASP A 408 18.45 -15.84 -4.44
N SER A 409 18.82 -14.74 -5.12
CA SER A 409 19.27 -13.50 -4.50
C SER A 409 18.27 -12.34 -4.56
N ILE A 410 17.17 -12.51 -5.29
CA ILE A 410 16.08 -11.53 -5.38
C ILE A 410 14.89 -12.09 -4.62
N GLN A 411 14.30 -11.32 -3.72
CA GLN A 411 13.00 -11.64 -3.11
C GLN A 411 11.97 -10.79 -3.84
N VAL A 412 11.15 -11.40 -4.69
CA VAL A 412 10.13 -10.64 -5.44
C VAL A 412 8.98 -10.21 -4.56
N THR A 413 8.84 -10.76 -3.35
CA THR A 413 7.94 -10.27 -2.29
C THR A 413 8.25 -8.84 -1.83
N GLU A 414 9.43 -8.32 -2.16
CA GLU A 414 9.90 -6.96 -1.86
C GLU A 414 9.77 -6.03 -3.07
N PHE A 415 9.16 -6.50 -4.16
CA PHE A 415 8.87 -5.65 -5.29
C PHE A 415 7.54 -4.92 -5.05
N THR A 416 7.44 -3.77 -5.69
CA THR A 416 6.20 -3.04 -5.91
C THR A 416 5.89 -3.03 -7.41
N ASP A 417 4.71 -2.55 -7.76
CA ASP A 417 4.33 -2.24 -9.13
C ASP A 417 5.38 -1.38 -9.88
N TRP A 418 6.04 -0.43 -9.19
CA TRP A 418 7.11 0.39 -9.78
C TRP A 418 8.31 -0.47 -10.17
N ASP A 419 8.66 -1.45 -9.35
CA ASP A 419 9.76 -2.36 -9.64
C ASP A 419 9.47 -3.21 -10.86
N ALA A 420 8.24 -3.72 -10.99
CA ALA A 420 7.85 -4.58 -12.10
C ALA A 420 8.09 -3.94 -13.48
N TYR A 421 7.70 -2.67 -13.69
CA TYR A 421 7.86 -2.03 -15.01
C TYR A 421 9.21 -1.34 -15.22
N THR A 422 10.01 -1.14 -14.16
CA THR A 422 11.34 -0.51 -14.28
C THR A 422 12.46 -1.50 -14.57
N LEU A 423 12.22 -2.81 -14.36
CA LEU A 423 13.14 -3.88 -14.74
C LEU A 423 13.56 -3.76 -16.21
N LYS A 424 14.86 -3.88 -16.45
CA LYS A 424 15.47 -3.85 -17.78
C LYS A 424 15.32 -5.19 -18.52
N ILE A 425 14.07 -5.60 -18.70
CA ILE A 425 13.67 -6.87 -19.30
C ILE A 425 12.72 -6.69 -20.50
N PHE A 426 12.33 -5.44 -20.80
CA PHE A 426 11.34 -5.10 -21.81
C PHE A 426 11.98 -4.65 -23.12
N ASP A 427 11.21 -4.70 -24.21
CA ASP A 427 11.71 -4.34 -25.54
C ASP A 427 11.89 -2.81 -25.65
N ALA A 428 13.14 -2.35 -25.59
CA ALA A 428 13.49 -0.94 -25.78
C ALA A 428 13.27 -0.46 -27.22
N ASN A 429 13.17 -1.38 -28.18
CA ASN A 429 12.97 -1.09 -29.61
C ASN A 429 11.61 -1.62 -30.11
N TYR A 430 10.62 -1.69 -29.21
CA TYR A 430 9.30 -2.21 -29.53
C TYR A 430 8.69 -1.50 -30.73
N LYS A 431 8.45 -2.26 -31.81
CA LYS A 431 7.76 -1.78 -33.00
C LYS A 431 6.26 -1.73 -32.74
N ARG A 432 5.83 -0.68 -32.06
CA ARG A 432 4.43 -0.46 -31.68
C ARG A 432 3.50 -0.53 -32.89
N PRO A 433 2.33 -1.20 -32.77
CA PRO A 433 1.28 -1.16 -33.78
C PRO A 433 0.90 0.28 -34.16
N ALA A 434 0.55 0.51 -35.42
CA ALA A 434 0.26 1.85 -35.94
C ALA A 434 -0.84 2.59 -35.15
N ALA A 435 -1.84 1.86 -34.67
CA ALA A 435 -2.90 2.42 -33.82
C ALA A 435 -2.36 2.95 -32.48
N CYS A 436 -1.42 2.24 -31.85
CA CYS A 436 -0.77 2.68 -30.61
C CYS A 436 0.06 3.96 -30.84
N VAL A 437 0.83 4.01 -31.94
CA VAL A 437 1.64 5.18 -32.30
C VAL A 437 0.75 6.40 -32.59
N ALA A 438 -0.38 6.19 -33.27
CA ALA A 438 -1.31 7.28 -33.58
C ALA A 438 -2.03 7.82 -32.35
N ALA A 439 -2.37 6.97 -31.38
CA ALA A 439 -3.03 7.36 -30.15
C ALA A 439 -2.09 8.07 -29.16
N ASP A 440 -0.86 7.57 -29.04
CA ASP A 440 0.11 8.00 -28.04
C ASP A 440 1.53 8.04 -28.65
N PRO A 441 1.88 9.10 -29.41
CA PRO A 441 3.13 9.15 -30.16
C PRO A 441 4.38 9.11 -29.25
N ASP A 442 4.28 9.65 -28.04
CA ASP A 442 5.44 9.97 -27.20
C ASP A 442 5.82 8.89 -26.17
N ILE A 443 5.05 7.81 -26.03
CA ILE A 443 5.34 6.72 -25.06
C ILE A 443 5.99 5.51 -25.75
N PRO A 444 6.86 4.72 -25.11
CA PRO A 444 7.56 3.60 -25.77
C PRO A 444 6.77 2.27 -25.79
N PHE A 445 5.60 2.20 -25.15
CA PHE A 445 4.72 1.03 -25.06
C PHE A 445 3.34 1.32 -25.68
N CYS A 446 2.42 0.34 -25.68
CA CYS A 446 1.05 0.55 -26.16
C CYS A 446 0.07 0.66 -25.00
N GLN A 447 -0.68 1.76 -24.91
CA GLN A 447 -1.82 1.83 -24.00
C GLN A 447 -3.07 1.28 -24.72
N ILE A 448 -3.51 0.08 -24.34
CA ILE A 448 -4.58 -0.65 -25.03
C ILE A 448 -5.98 -0.27 -24.52
N LEU A 449 -6.12 0.24 -23.29
CA LEU A 449 -7.38 0.71 -22.72
C LEU A 449 -7.21 2.01 -21.93
N GLY A 450 -8.32 2.71 -21.72
CA GLY A 450 -8.44 3.82 -20.77
C GLY A 450 -8.45 5.21 -21.38
N LYS A 451 -9.14 6.12 -20.69
CA LYS A 451 -9.37 7.52 -21.09
C LYS A 451 -8.14 8.40 -20.88
N TYR A 452 -7.26 8.07 -19.93
CA TYR A 452 -6.18 8.95 -19.49
C TYR A 452 -4.83 8.35 -19.83
N ARG A 453 -3.94 9.15 -20.42
CA ARG A 453 -2.61 8.73 -20.86
C ARG A 453 -1.74 8.43 -19.66
N MET A 454 -1.26 7.19 -19.60
CA MET A 454 -0.29 6.74 -18.62
C MET A 454 1.13 7.05 -19.10
N ASN A 455 2.01 7.36 -18.16
CA ASN A 455 3.45 7.41 -18.36
C ASN A 455 4.12 6.51 -17.33
N LEU A 456 5.28 5.95 -17.65
CA LEU A 456 6.05 5.11 -16.75
C LEU A 456 7.48 5.71 -16.65
N PRO A 457 7.78 6.51 -15.61
CA PRO A 457 9.13 7.02 -15.39
C PRO A 457 10.07 5.82 -15.18
N ASP A 458 11.32 5.92 -15.62
CA ASP A 458 12.31 4.86 -15.42
C ASP A 458 11.93 3.49 -16.04
N TYR A 459 10.92 3.45 -16.91
CA TYR A 459 10.55 2.26 -17.66
C TYR A 459 11.76 1.61 -18.32
N ASN A 460 11.95 0.31 -18.03
CA ASN A 460 13.00 -0.51 -18.64
C ASN A 460 14.43 0.02 -18.44
N THR A 461 14.74 0.55 -17.25
CA THR A 461 16.06 1.16 -16.96
C THR A 461 16.93 0.36 -16.00
N TYR A 462 16.35 -0.40 -15.06
CA TYR A 462 17.08 -1.05 -13.96
C TYR A 462 17.46 -2.49 -14.28
N THR A 463 18.76 -2.76 -14.38
CA THR A 463 19.25 -4.14 -14.54
C THR A 463 19.07 -4.89 -13.22
N PRO A 464 18.45 -6.09 -13.19
CA PRO A 464 18.30 -6.86 -11.96
C PRO A 464 19.64 -7.09 -11.25
N PHE A 465 19.65 -7.01 -9.92
CA PHE A 465 20.84 -7.21 -9.09
C PHE A 465 20.50 -7.93 -7.77
N PRO A 466 21.49 -8.52 -7.06
CA PRO A 466 21.26 -9.21 -5.80
C PRO A 466 20.68 -8.30 -4.71
N ASN A 467 19.68 -8.77 -3.97
CA ASN A 467 18.98 -8.06 -2.89
C ASN A 467 18.33 -6.74 -3.35
N MET A 468 17.96 -6.66 -4.63
CA MET A 468 17.22 -5.54 -5.20
C MET A 468 15.94 -5.28 -4.39
N ARG A 469 15.69 -4.00 -4.06
CA ARG A 469 14.49 -3.50 -3.36
C ARG A 469 14.25 -3.97 -1.92
N GLN A 470 15.31 -4.29 -1.19
CA GLN A 470 15.17 -4.67 0.22
C GLN A 470 15.42 -3.53 1.21
N LYS A 471 15.92 -2.38 0.72
CA LYS A 471 16.42 -1.25 1.54
C LYS A 471 16.22 0.10 0.84
N CYS A 472 15.17 0.23 0.03
CA CYS A 472 14.95 1.37 -0.83
C CYS A 472 13.89 2.34 -0.30
N PRO A 473 14.26 3.60 -0.03
CA PRO A 473 13.29 4.60 0.37
C PRO A 473 12.33 4.91 -0.79
N THR A 474 11.14 5.37 -0.43
CA THR A 474 10.07 5.73 -1.35
C THR A 474 9.26 6.86 -0.71
N LEU A 475 9.61 8.11 -1.01
CA LEU A 475 8.87 9.27 -0.51
C LEU A 475 8.31 10.15 -1.63
N PRO A 476 7.03 10.55 -1.54
CA PRO A 476 6.46 11.55 -2.44
C PRO A 476 7.10 12.94 -2.23
N PRO A 477 6.94 13.86 -3.20
CA PRO A 477 6.29 13.65 -4.50
C PRO A 477 7.26 13.15 -5.59
N ASN A 478 8.57 13.09 -5.30
CA ASN A 478 9.60 12.88 -6.31
C ASN A 478 10.17 11.45 -6.34
N TYR A 479 9.94 10.66 -5.29
CA TYR A 479 10.36 9.25 -5.20
C TYR A 479 11.84 9.03 -5.52
N ILE A 480 12.70 9.93 -5.03
CA ILE A 480 14.14 9.88 -5.28
C ILE A 480 14.73 8.64 -4.59
N LYS A 481 15.33 7.76 -5.37
CA LYS A 481 15.97 6.53 -4.89
C LYS A 481 17.51 6.64 -4.95
N PRO A 482 18.24 6.13 -3.95
CA PRO A 482 19.71 6.01 -3.97
C PRO A 482 20.18 5.13 -5.15
N PRO A 483 21.42 5.22 -5.66
CA PRO A 483 21.87 4.44 -6.82
C PRO A 483 21.91 2.90 -6.65
N ASN A 484 21.92 2.41 -5.42
CA ASN A 484 21.81 0.99 -5.08
C ASN A 484 20.34 0.54 -4.92
N CYS A 485 19.44 1.44 -5.27
CA CYS A 485 18.07 1.26 -5.68
C CYS A 485 18.04 1.67 -7.16
#